data_AF-A0A7Y6NTM7-F1
#
_entry.id   AF-A0A7Y6NTM7-F1
#
_cell.length_a   1.000
_cell.length_b   1.000
_cell.length_c   1.000
_cell.angle_alpha   90.00
_cell.angle_beta   90.00
_cell.angle_gamma   90.00
#
_symmetry.space_group_name_H-M   'P 1'
#
loop_
_entity.id
_entity.type
_entity.pdbx_description
1 polymer ?
#
loop_
_entity_poly.entity_id
_entity_poly.type
_entity_poly.pdbx_seq_one_letter_code
_entity_poly.pdbx_strand_id
1 'polypeptide(L)'
;MTDTTSDAGSYLDFGCPRCGHAARDEYETLDPMSPTNWRCDRCARMFNVLLFECATCATETVFVAMIAAEQPPPVDLLCPSCHRGVLDHEEVADSF
;
A
#
# COMPACT_ATOMS: atom_id res chain seq x y z
N MET A 1 -3.71 37.58 -16.71
CA MET A 1 -3.13 36.28 -17.08
C MET A 1 -2.45 35.74 -15.84
N THR A 2 -3.16 34.98 -15.03
CA THR A 2 -2.59 34.22 -13.91
C THR A 2 -2.82 32.77 -14.25
N ASP A 3 -1.79 32.18 -14.87
CA ASP A 3 -1.65 30.76 -15.05
C ASP A 3 -1.49 30.16 -13.65
N THR A 4 -2.61 29.78 -13.03
CA THR A 4 -2.58 28.88 -11.88
C THR A 4 -2.31 27.51 -12.46
N THR A 5 -1.03 27.23 -12.72
CA THR A 5 -0.56 25.88 -12.96
C THR A 5 -0.87 25.12 -11.66
N SER A 6 -2.03 24.46 -11.64
CA SER A 6 -2.33 23.43 -10.66
C SER A 6 -1.30 22.33 -10.91
N ASP A 7 -0.15 22.44 -10.24
CA ASP A 7 0.74 21.34 -10.01
C ASP A 7 -0.05 20.35 -9.16
N ALA A 8 -0.87 19.54 -9.82
CA ALA A 8 -1.51 18.39 -9.24
C ALA A 8 -0.40 17.35 -9.06
N GLY A 9 0.52 17.63 -8.12
CA GLY A 9 1.44 16.62 -7.63
C GLY A 9 0.63 15.38 -7.28
N SER A 10 1.04 14.24 -7.81
CA SER A 10 0.38 12.98 -7.50
C SER A 10 0.81 12.57 -6.09
N TYR A 11 0.09 13.06 -5.08
CA TYR A 11 0.36 12.73 -3.68
C TYR A 11 -0.22 11.36 -3.33
N LEU A 12 0.49 10.62 -2.50
CA LEU A 12 -0.01 9.41 -1.85
C LEU A 12 -0.35 9.74 -0.40
N ASP A 13 -1.64 9.67 -0.07
CA ASP A 13 -2.15 9.88 1.28
C ASP A 13 -2.44 8.51 1.94
N PHE A 14 -1.82 8.24 3.10
CA PHE A 14 -2.02 6.99 3.83
C PHE A 14 -1.93 7.17 5.34
N GLY A 15 -2.55 6.26 6.10
CA GLY A 15 -2.55 6.29 7.57
C GLY A 15 -1.54 5.32 8.15
N CYS A 16 -0.75 5.76 9.14
CA CYS A 16 0.11 4.84 9.89
C CYS A 16 -0.78 3.76 10.57
N PRO A 17 -0.54 2.46 10.32
CA PRO A 17 -1.38 1.38 10.85
C PRO A 17 -1.28 1.24 12.39
N ARG A 18 -0.31 1.92 13.02
CA ARG A 18 -0.11 1.93 14.47
C ARG A 18 -0.84 3.06 15.18
N CYS A 19 -0.59 4.30 14.74
CA CYS A 19 -1.03 5.50 15.47
C CYS A 19 -2.11 6.30 14.74
N GLY A 20 -2.50 5.87 13.53
CA GLY A 20 -3.50 6.54 12.71
C GLY A 20 -3.06 7.91 12.18
N HIS A 21 -1.80 8.29 12.34
CA HIS A 21 -1.29 9.54 11.80
C HIS A 21 -1.34 9.49 10.27
N ALA A 22 -2.02 10.45 9.66
CA ALA A 22 -1.98 10.64 8.22
C ALA A 22 -0.57 11.07 7.83
N ALA A 23 0.02 10.32 6.92
CA ALA A 23 1.25 10.65 6.25
C ALA A 23 0.92 10.91 4.78
N ARG A 24 1.62 11.89 4.21
CA ARG A 24 1.50 12.27 2.82
C ARG A 24 2.89 12.24 2.24
N ASP A 25 3.03 11.57 1.11
CA ASP A 25 4.28 11.57 0.36
C ASP A 25 4.11 12.24 -0.99
N GLU A 26 5.09 13.07 -1.32
CA GLU A 26 5.08 13.94 -2.47
C GLU A 26 5.98 13.46 -3.62
N TYR A 27 6.78 12.40 -3.44
CA TYR A 27 7.79 12.01 -4.45
C TYR A 27 8.16 10.52 -4.54
N GLU A 28 7.55 9.64 -3.75
CA GLU A 28 7.95 8.23 -3.72
C GLU A 28 7.20 7.41 -4.78
N THR A 29 7.92 7.04 -5.85
CA THR A 29 7.45 6.04 -6.81
C THR A 29 7.44 4.68 -6.12
N LEU A 30 6.25 4.20 -5.76
CA LEU A 30 6.07 2.84 -5.26
C LEU A 30 6.21 1.85 -6.41
N ASP A 31 7.00 0.79 -6.20
CA ASP A 31 6.99 -0.35 -7.09
C ASP A 31 5.69 -1.15 -6.88
N PRO A 32 4.87 -1.38 -7.93
CA PRO A 32 3.56 -2.03 -7.80
C PRO A 32 3.64 -3.52 -7.44
N MET A 33 4.84 -4.10 -7.39
CA MET A 33 5.05 -5.52 -7.08
C MET A 33 5.93 -5.73 -5.85
N SER A 34 6.40 -4.66 -5.21
CA SER A 34 7.32 -4.76 -4.08
C SER A 34 6.87 -3.86 -2.92
N PRO A 35 6.65 -4.43 -1.71
CA PRO A 35 6.36 -3.62 -0.54
C PRO A 35 7.57 -2.77 -0.19
N THR A 36 7.35 -1.47 -0.01
CA THR A 36 8.37 -0.52 0.41
C THR A 36 8.26 -0.29 1.91
N ASN A 37 9.40 -0.20 2.62
CA ASN A 37 9.43 0.06 4.06
C ASN A 37 9.45 1.55 4.35
N TRP A 38 8.49 2.01 5.15
CA TRP A 38 8.27 3.41 5.49
C TRP A 38 8.37 3.59 7.01
N ARG A 39 8.70 4.80 7.44
CA ARG A 39 8.77 5.15 8.86
C ARG A 39 7.79 6.28 9.17
N CYS A 40 6.98 6.10 10.20
CA CYS A 40 6.01 7.14 10.59
C CYS A 40 6.71 8.28 11.34
N ASP A 41 6.50 9.52 10.92
CA ASP A 41 7.10 10.70 11.58
C ASP A 41 6.62 10.91 13.02
N ARG A 42 5.42 10.42 13.35
CA ARG A 42 4.82 10.62 14.68
C ARG A 42 5.23 9.57 15.69
N CYS A 43 5.23 8.29 15.32
CA CYS A 43 5.52 7.19 16.26
C CYS A 43 6.86 6.51 15.99
N ALA A 44 7.58 6.93 14.94
CA ALA A 44 8.88 6.42 14.51
C ALA A 44 8.93 4.93 14.17
N ARG A 45 7.77 4.26 14.09
CA ARG A 45 7.65 2.83 13.75
C ARG A 45 7.67 2.61 12.26
N MET A 46 8.22 1.47 11.86
CA MET A 46 8.27 1.03 10.48
C MET A 46 6.98 0.30 10.10
N PHE A 47 6.58 0.44 8.85
CA PHE A 47 5.47 -0.26 8.24
C PHE A 47 5.75 -0.43 6.74
N ASN A 48 5.05 -1.36 6.09
CA ASN A 48 5.13 -1.57 4.67
C ASN A 48 3.99 -0.83 3.96
N VAL A 49 4.31 -0.26 2.82
CA VAL A 49 3.36 0.29 1.86
C VAL A 49 3.48 -0.53 0.59
N LEU A 50 2.36 -1.05 0.09
CA LEU A 50 2.28 -1.81 -1.14
C LEU A 50 1.24 -1.15 -2.04
N LEU A 51 1.66 -0.72 -3.22
CA LEU A 51 0.73 -0.39 -4.30
C LEU A 51 0.30 -1.69 -4.97
N PHE A 52 -1.00 -1.88 -5.16
CA PHE A 52 -1.54 -3.07 -5.79
C PHE A 52 -2.56 -2.69 -6.86
N GLU A 53 -2.45 -3.28 -8.04
CA GLU A 53 -3.46 -3.23 -9.09
C GLU A 53 -4.26 -4.53 -9.11
N CYS A 54 -5.58 -4.44 -8.98
CA CYS A 54 -6.43 -5.62 -9.01
C CYS A 54 -6.51 -6.22 -10.42
N ALA A 55 -5.98 -7.42 -10.61
CA ALA A 55 -6.04 -8.15 -11.88
C ALA A 55 -7.46 -8.38 -12.44
N THR A 56 -8.50 -8.34 -11.59
CA THR A 56 -9.89 -8.50 -12.05
C THR A 56 -10.55 -7.20 -12.51
N CYS A 57 -10.35 -6.10 -11.77
CA CYS A 57 -11.10 -4.86 -12.01
C CYS A 57 -10.21 -3.64 -12.35
N ALA A 58 -8.90 -3.86 -12.45
CA ALA A 58 -7.87 -2.85 -12.70
C ALA A 58 -7.91 -1.66 -11.71
N THR A 59 -8.54 -1.83 -10.54
CA THR A 59 -8.48 -0.80 -9.49
C THR A 59 -7.12 -0.85 -8.82
N GLU A 60 -6.44 0.29 -8.81
CA GLU A 60 -5.24 0.53 -8.02
C GLU A 60 -5.61 0.84 -6.56
N THR A 61 -4.91 0.23 -5.61
CA THR A 61 -5.15 0.38 -4.18
C THR A 61 -3.83 0.35 -3.43
N VAL A 62 -3.70 1.23 -2.43
CA VAL A 62 -2.55 1.24 -1.53
C VAL A 62 -2.90 0.45 -0.28
N PHE A 63 -2.12 -0.59 0.01
CA PHE A 63 -2.18 -1.34 1.26
C PHE A 63 -1.08 -0.86 2.20
N VAL A 64 -1.46 -0.56 3.44
CA VAL A 64 -0.53 -0.27 4.53
C VAL A 64 -0.59 -1.38 5.56
N ALA A 65 0.56 -1.93 5.89
CA ALA A 65 0.65 -3.10 6.76
C ALA A 65 1.84 -2.97 7.71
N MET A 66 1.76 -3.55 8.92
CA MET A 66 2.93 -3.58 9.81
C MET A 66 4.08 -4.40 9.18
N ILE A 67 5.32 -4.18 9.60
CA ILE A 67 6.42 -5.07 9.19
C ILE A 67 6.18 -6.50 9.70
N ALA A 68 6.75 -7.53 9.04
CA ALA A 68 6.49 -8.95 9.36
C ALA A 68 6.62 -9.30 10.85
N ALA A 69 7.61 -8.72 11.54
CA ALA A 69 7.82 -8.92 12.98
C ALA A 69 6.70 -8.38 13.88
N GLU A 70 5.83 -7.52 13.34
CA GLU A 70 4.73 -6.84 14.04
C GLU A 70 3.35 -7.19 13.43
N GLN A 71 3.31 -8.08 12.42
CA GLN A 71 2.06 -8.49 11.76
C GLN A 71 1.26 -9.45 12.67
N PRO A 72 -0.07 -9.27 12.81
CA PRO A 72 -0.97 -10.35 13.19
C PRO A 72 -0.92 -11.47 12.13
N PRO A 73 -1.55 -12.65 12.34
CA PRO A 73 -1.63 -13.69 11.32
C PRO A 73 -2.02 -13.13 9.94
N PRO A 74 -1.54 -13.74 8.84
CA PRO A 74 -1.76 -13.24 7.49
C PRO A 74 -3.27 -13.04 7.27
N VAL A 75 -3.64 -11.80 6.93
CA VAL A 75 -5.00 -11.47 6.53
C VAL A 75 -5.06 -11.57 5.01
N ASP A 76 -6.09 -12.23 4.50
CA ASP A 76 -6.36 -12.22 3.08
C ASP A 76 -6.56 -10.76 2.64
N LEU A 77 -5.66 -10.27 1.80
CA LEU A 77 -5.81 -8.95 1.21
C LEU A 77 -6.93 -9.05 0.17
N LEU A 78 -7.98 -8.24 0.32
CA LEU A 78 -9.11 -8.17 -0.60
C LEU A 78 -9.12 -6.82 -1.31
N CYS A 79 -9.44 -6.82 -2.60
CA CYS A 79 -9.60 -5.60 -3.37
C CYS A 79 -10.80 -4.81 -2.82
N PRO A 80 -10.66 -3.53 -2.46
CA PRO A 80 -11.77 -2.75 -1.90
C PRO A 80 -12.91 -2.49 -2.90
N SER A 81 -12.63 -2.58 -4.21
CA SER A 81 -13.64 -2.38 -5.26
C SER A 81 -14.45 -3.64 -5.56
N CYS A 82 -13.76 -4.75 -5.84
CA CYS A 82 -14.41 -5.99 -6.30
C CYS A 82 -14.47 -7.09 -5.24
N HIS A 83 -13.85 -6.88 -4.08
CA HIS A 83 -13.78 -7.81 -2.94
C HIS A 83 -13.14 -9.17 -3.26
N ARG A 84 -12.41 -9.29 -4.36
CA ARG A 84 -11.64 -10.50 -4.70
C ARG A 84 -10.28 -10.48 -4.03
N GLY A 85 -9.73 -11.67 -3.80
CA GLY A 85 -8.36 -11.86 -3.32
C GLY A 85 -7.36 -11.10 -4.18
N VAL A 86 -6.48 -10.36 -3.50
CA VAL A 86 -5.40 -9.56 -4.06
C VAL A 86 -4.19 -10.45 -4.36
N LEU A 87 -3.99 -11.45 -3.50
CA LEU A 87 -3.02 -12.51 -3.72
C LEU A 87 -3.81 -13.67 -4.33
N ASP A 88 -3.71 -13.85 -5.64
CA ASP A 88 -3.75 -15.22 -6.15
C ASP A 88 -2.55 -15.87 -5.48
N HIS A 89 -2.80 -16.68 -4.45
CA HIS A 89 -1.81 -17.61 -3.96
C HIS A 89 -1.58 -18.55 -5.15
N GLU A 90 -0.72 -18.16 -6.09
CA GLU A 90 -0.13 -19.08 -7.04
C GLU A 90 0.41 -20.18 -6.14
N GLU A 91 -0.30 -21.31 -6.23
CA GLU A 91 -0.10 -22.47 -5.39
C GLU A 91 1.40 -22.68 -5.31
N VAL A 92 1.96 -22.56 -4.10
CA VAL A 92 3.29 -23.11 -3.85
C VAL A 92 3.13 -24.57 -4.20
N ALA A 93 3.53 -24.90 -5.42
CA ALA A 93 3.47 -26.22 -5.98
C ALA A 93 4.29 -27.08 -5.03
N ASP A 94 3.60 -27.78 -4.14
CA ASP A 94 4.12 -28.90 -3.39
C ASP A 94 4.41 -29.98 -4.43
N SER A 95 5.59 -29.86 -5.05
CA SER A 95 6.20 -30.91 -5.84
C SER A 95 6.99 -31.77 -4.87
N PHE A 96 6.34 -32.79 -4.31
CA PHE A 96 7.01 -33.94 -3.70
C PHE A 96 6.53 -35.25 -4.35
#